data_AF-A0A101GGH8-F1
#
_entry.id   AF-A0A101GGH8-F1
#
_cell.length_a   1.000
_cell.length_b   1.000
_cell.length_c   1.000
_cell.angle_alpha   90.00
_cell.angle_beta   90.00
_cell.angle_gamma   90.00
#
_symmetry.space_group_name_H-M   'P 1'
#
loop_
_entity.id
_entity.type
_entity.pdbx_description
1 polymer ?
#
loop_
_entity_poly.entity_id
_entity_poly.type
_entity_poly.pdbx_seq_one_letter_code
_entity_poly.pdbx_strand_id
1 'polypeptide(L)'
;MCQVITPDPSGMHSHVEDPLSIAELLRETLSEELQAMNNLSARWHMIEDESTAHALEHLIAKKREMLRDLWDLLRDVEARAFASERSHHGHTHPHTHS
;
A
#
# COMPACT_ATOMS: atom_id res chain seq x y z
N MET A 1 12.27 -6.37 43.87
CA MET A 1 11.89 -5.56 42.69
C MET A 1 12.59 -6.14 41.48
N CYS A 2 11.86 -6.82 40.59
CA CYS A 2 12.40 -7.24 39.30
C CYS A 2 12.36 -6.02 38.36
N GLN A 3 13.51 -5.67 37.77
CA GLN A 3 13.59 -4.64 36.75
C GLN A 3 13.03 -5.22 35.44
N VAL A 4 11.88 -4.72 35.02
CA VAL A 4 11.33 -4.98 33.68
C VAL A 4 12.17 -4.16 32.71
N ILE A 5 13.00 -4.82 31.91
CA ILE A 5 13.60 -4.23 30.73
C ILE A 5 12.57 -4.39 29.62
N THR A 6 11.68 -3.42 29.44
CA THR A 6 10.99 -3.25 28.16
C THR A 6 12.04 -2.76 27.17
N PRO A 7 12.41 -3.53 26.14
CA PRO A 7 13.12 -2.94 25.02
C PRO A 7 12.18 -1.91 24.40
N ASP A 8 12.54 -0.64 24.56
CA ASP A 8 11.94 0.47 23.83
C ASP A 8 12.38 0.36 22.36
N PRO A 9 11.48 0.08 21.40
CA PRO A 9 11.82 0.10 19.98
C PRO A 9 11.58 1.50 19.41
N SER A 10 11.91 2.56 20.15
CA SER A 10 11.93 3.92 19.62
C SER A 10 13.05 4.05 18.57
N GLY A 11 12.71 3.79 17.31
CA GLY A 11 13.52 4.17 16.17
C GLY A 11 13.91 3.08 15.17
N MET A 12 13.30 1.89 15.21
CA MET A 12 13.52 0.91 14.15
C MET A 12 12.68 1.31 12.92
N HIS A 13 13.24 2.11 12.03
CA HIS A 13 12.78 2.15 10.64
C HIS A 13 12.98 0.75 10.07
N SER A 14 11.95 -0.09 10.22
CA SER A 14 11.88 -1.42 9.65
C SER A 14 11.95 -1.26 8.13
N HIS A 15 13.15 -1.38 7.56
CA HIS A 15 13.34 -1.44 6.12
C HIS A 15 12.58 -2.65 5.61
N VAL A 16 11.53 -2.39 4.83
CA VAL A 16 10.73 -3.45 4.21
C VAL A 16 11.31 -3.70 2.83
N GLU A 17 12.07 -4.79 2.71
CA GLU A 17 12.69 -5.20 1.45
C GLU A 17 11.92 -6.32 0.75
N ASP A 18 11.12 -7.09 1.51
CA ASP A 18 10.33 -8.19 0.96
C ASP A 18 9.16 -7.66 0.10
N PRO A 19 9.02 -8.12 -1.16
CA PRO A 19 7.96 -7.65 -2.05
C PRO A 19 6.53 -7.83 -1.53
N LEU A 20 6.25 -8.87 -0.74
CA LEU A 20 4.91 -9.08 -0.19
C LEU A 20 4.61 -8.06 0.91
N SER A 21 5.56 -7.82 1.81
CA SER A 21 5.44 -6.77 2.83
C SER A 21 5.38 -5.36 2.23
N ILE A 22 6.10 -5.09 1.13
CA ILE A 22 5.95 -3.83 0.39
C ILE A 22 4.53 -3.71 -0.19
N ALA A 23 3.98 -4.80 -0.76
CA ALA A 23 2.61 -4.80 -1.28
C ALA A 23 1.58 -4.54 -0.18
N GLU A 24 1.78 -5.08 1.03
CA GLU A 24 0.90 -4.82 2.18
C GLU A 24 0.86 -3.33 2.54
N LEU A 25 2.01 -2.67 2.67
CA LEU A 25 2.08 -1.23 2.92
C LEU A 25 1.39 -0.40 1.83
N LEU A 26 1.54 -0.80 0.56
CA LEU A 26 0.88 -0.13 -0.55
C LEU A 26 -0.65 -0.35 -0.54
N ARG A 27 -1.13 -1.53 -0.13
CA ARG A 27 -2.58 -1.80 0.06
C ARG A 27 -3.16 -0.94 1.17
N GLU A 28 -2.47 -0.83 2.30
CA GLU A 28 -2.87 0.04 3.41
C GLU A 28 -2.96 1.50 2.96
N THR A 29 -1.90 1.99 2.30
CA THR A 29 -1.85 3.35 1.74
C THR A 29 -2.99 3.59 0.75
N LEU A 30 -3.25 2.64 -0.16
CA LEU A 30 -4.32 2.76 -1.15
C LEU A 30 -5.70 2.82 -0.49
N SER A 31 -5.92 2.01 0.55
CA SER A 31 -7.17 2.01 1.33
C SER A 31 -7.43 3.37 1.99
N GLU A 32 -6.41 3.94 2.64
CA GLU A 32 -6.48 5.27 3.26
C GLU A 32 -6.78 6.36 2.23
N GLU A 33 -6.10 6.33 1.08
CA GLU A 33 -6.29 7.32 0.02
C GLU A 33 -7.67 7.22 -0.65
N LEU A 34 -8.21 6.02 -0.80
CA LEU A 34 -9.59 5.80 -1.26
C LEU A 34 -10.61 6.35 -0.27
N GLN A 35 -10.39 6.16 1.04
CA GLN A 35 -11.25 6.74 2.07
C GLN A 35 -11.17 8.28 2.07
N ALA A 36 -9.97 8.84 1.90
CA ALA A 36 -9.78 10.28 1.76
C ALA A 36 -10.44 10.84 0.49
N MET A 37 -10.48 10.07 -0.60
CA MET A 37 -11.19 10.45 -1.83
C MET A 37 -12.70 10.49 -1.60
N ASN A 38 -13.27 9.48 -0.93
CA ASN A 38 -14.69 9.46 -0.58
C ASN A 38 -15.07 10.71 0.24
N ASN A 39 -14.25 11.04 1.22
CA ASN A 39 -14.39 12.25 2.04
C ASN A 39 -14.36 13.55 1.22
N LEU A 40 -13.54 13.65 0.17
CA LEU A 40 -13.51 14.82 -0.72
C LEU A 40 -14.76 14.89 -1.61
N SER A 41 -15.17 13.77 -2.20
CA SER A 41 -16.38 13.68 -3.01
C SER A 41 -17.64 14.04 -2.21
N ALA A 42 -17.73 13.59 -0.95
CA ALA A 42 -18.83 13.96 -0.06
C ALA A 42 -18.88 15.47 0.19
N ARG A 43 -17.73 16.11 0.43
CA ARG A 43 -17.66 17.57 0.62
C ARG A 43 -18.03 18.34 -0.65
N TRP A 44 -17.57 17.87 -1.81
CA TRP A 44 -17.94 18.45 -3.09
C TRP A 44 -19.46 18.47 -3.30
N HIS A 45 -20.16 17.40 -2.95
CA HIS A 45 -21.63 17.34 -3.01
C HIS A 45 -22.36 18.24 -2.01
N MET A 46 -21.71 18.66 -0.92
CA MET A 46 -22.32 19.47 0.14
C MET A 46 -22.08 20.98 -0.01
N ILE A 47 -21.12 21.38 -0.83
CA ILE A 47 -20.73 22.78 -0.99
C ILE A 47 -21.55 23.42 -2.11
N GLU A 48 -22.29 24.47 -1.76
CA GLU A 48 -23.11 25.23 -2.71
C GLU A 48 -22.32 26.34 -3.42
N ASP A 49 -21.17 26.76 -2.87
CA ASP A 49 -20.31 27.75 -3.51
C ASP A 49 -19.65 27.16 -4.76
N GLU A 50 -20.07 27.65 -5.93
CA GLU A 50 -19.66 27.13 -7.24
C GLU A 50 -18.14 27.22 -7.46
N SER A 51 -17.51 28.30 -6.98
CA SER A 51 -16.06 28.49 -7.14
C SER A 51 -15.26 27.44 -6.33
N THR A 52 -15.71 27.15 -5.11
CA THR A 52 -15.13 26.15 -4.22
C THR A 52 -15.42 24.74 -4.71
N ALA A 53 -16.65 24.47 -5.19
CA ALA A 53 -17.03 23.19 -5.77
C ALA A 53 -16.19 22.88 -7.01
N HIS A 54 -15.97 23.86 -7.89
CA HIS A 54 -15.12 23.69 -9.06
C HIS A 54 -13.65 23.45 -8.68
N ALA A 55 -13.12 24.17 -7.68
CA ALA A 55 -11.78 23.92 -7.17
C ALA A 55 -11.64 22.49 -6.59
N LEU A 56 -12.66 21.99 -5.89
CA LEU A 56 -12.70 20.61 -5.39
C LEU A 56 -12.78 19.57 -6.51
N GLU A 57 -13.50 19.84 -7.59
CA GLU A 57 -13.54 18.98 -8.77
C GLU A 57 -12.13 18.75 -9.35
N HIS A 58 -11.34 19.83 -9.48
CA HIS A 58 -9.93 19.73 -9.91
C HIS A 58 -9.07 18.91 -8.94
N LEU A 59 -9.28 19.05 -7.63
CA LEU A 59 -8.55 18.28 -6.63
C LEU A 59 -8.93 16.79 -6.67
N ILE A 60 -10.22 16.47 -6.87
CA ILE A 60 -10.70 15.11 -7.07
C ILE A 60 -10.07 14.51 -8.33
N ALA A 61 -10.01 15.25 -9.44
CA ALA A 61 -9.37 14.78 -10.66
C ALA A 61 -7.88 14.44 -10.44
N LYS A 62 -7.11 15.33 -9.81
CA LYS A 62 -5.70 15.07 -9.47
C LYS A 62 -5.51 13.88 -8.55
N LYS A 63 -6.36 13.75 -7.52
CA LYS A 63 -6.27 12.62 -6.60
C LYS A 63 -6.64 11.30 -7.29
N ARG A 64 -7.49 11.31 -8.32
CA ARG A 64 -7.80 10.11 -9.14
C ARG A 64 -6.60 9.67 -9.97
N GLU A 65 -5.82 10.61 -10.51
CA GLU A 65 -4.56 10.32 -11.21
C GLU A 65 -3.56 9.68 -10.25
N MET A 66 -3.34 10.28 -9.09
CA MET A 66 -2.46 9.73 -8.04
C MET A 66 -2.88 8.32 -7.59
N LEU A 67 -4.18 8.08 -7.40
CA LEU A 67 -4.69 6.74 -7.04
C LEU A 67 -4.45 5.71 -8.14
N ARG A 68 -4.49 6.11 -9.41
CA ARG A 68 -4.16 5.22 -10.53
C ARG A 68 -2.68 4.85 -10.49
N ASP A 69 -1.80 5.82 -10.31
CA ASP A 69 -0.36 5.59 -10.23
C ASP A 69 -0.01 4.68 -9.03
N LEU A 70 -0.67 4.87 -7.89
CA LEU A 70 -0.52 4.02 -6.71
C LEU A 70 -1.01 2.58 -6.97
N TRP A 71 -2.13 2.43 -7.67
CA TRP A 71 -2.66 1.13 -8.07
C TRP A 71 -1.72 0.39 -9.02
N ASP A 72 -1.19 1.07 -10.04
CA ASP A 72 -0.26 0.48 -10.99
C ASP A 72 1.06 0.07 -10.29
N LEU A 73 1.55 0.89 -9.36
CA LEU A 73 2.70 0.55 -8.53
C LEU A 73 2.44 -0.71 -7.66
N LEU A 74 1.28 -0.80 -7.02
CA LEU A 74 0.88 -1.98 -6.25
C LEU A 74 0.87 -3.23 -7.14
N ARG A 75 0.25 -3.15 -8.32
CA ARG A 75 0.19 -4.27 -9.27
C ARG A 75 1.57 -4.76 -9.69
N ASP A 76 2.50 -3.85 -9.93
CA ASP A 76 3.87 -4.19 -10.31
C ASP A 76 4.62 -4.89 -9.16
N VAL A 77 4.41 -4.45 -7.91
CA VAL A 77 5.01 -5.09 -6.73
C VAL A 77 4.41 -6.47 -6.50
N GLU A 78 3.08 -6.60 -6.56
CA GLU A 78 2.38 -7.88 -6.43
C GLU A 78 2.83 -8.89 -7.50
N ALA A 79 2.98 -8.45 -8.75
CA ALA A 79 3.48 -9.30 -9.82
C ALA A 79 4.88 -9.87 -9.51
N ARG A 80 5.76 -9.08 -8.89
CA ARG A 80 7.08 -9.55 -8.45
C ARG A 80 6.97 -10.54 -7.28
N ALA A 81 6.17 -10.22 -6.26
CA ALA A 81 5.96 -11.10 -5.11
C ALA A 81 5.46 -12.49 -5.52
N PHE A 82 4.46 -12.56 -6.39
CA PHE A 82 3.91 -13.83 -6.87
C PHE A 82 4.79 -14.53 -7.93
N ALA A 83 5.73 -13.82 -8.55
CA ALA A 83 6.74 -14.44 -9.42
C ALA A 83 7.85 -15.11 -8.61
N SER A 84 8.29 -14.51 -7.50
CA SER A 84 9.29 -15.08 -6.59
C SER A 84 8.79 -16.35 -5.89
N GLU A 85 7.53 -16.40 -5.46
CA GLU A 85 6.95 -17.60 -4.83
C GLU A 85 6.91 -18.81 -5.79
N ARG A 86 6.66 -18.57 -7.08
CA ARG A 86 6.65 -19.63 -8.10
C ARG A 86 8.04 -20.23 -8.38
N SER A 87 9.12 -19.48 -8.14
CA SER A 87 10.49 -20.00 -8.31
C SER A 87 10.96 -20.86 -7.12
N HIS A 88 10.39 -20.67 -5.92
CA HIS A 88 10.82 -21.41 -4.72
C HIS A 88 10.25 -22.83 -4.60
N HIS A 89 9.23 -23.20 -5.38
CA HIS A 89 8.64 -24.55 -5.37
C HIS A 89 9.24 -25.54 -6.39
N GLY A 90 10.39 -25.22 -7.01
CA GLY A 90 10.97 -25.99 -8.12
C GLY A 90 12.13 -26.95 -7.82
N HIS A 91 12.54 -27.15 -6.56
CA HIS A 91 13.65 -28.06 -6.22
C HIS A 91 13.20 -29.26 -5.38
N THR A 92 12.48 -30.19 -6.01
CA THR A 92 12.41 -31.57 -5.53
C THR A 92 13.70 -32.28 -5.96
N HIS A 93 14.65 -32.43 -5.04
CA HIS A 93 15.82 -33.28 -5.25
C HIS A 93 15.37 -34.75 -5.31
N PRO A 94 15.59 -35.49 -6.41
CA PRO A 94 15.44 -36.93 -6.38
C PRO A 94 16.64 -37.51 -5.63
N HIS A 95 16.42 -37.98 -4.40
CA HIS A 95 17.38 -38.85 -3.73
C HIS A 95 17.39 -40.20 -4.44
N THR A 96 18.21 -40.34 -5.47
CA THR A 96 18.68 -41.65 -5.94
C THR A 96 19.86 -42.05 -5.09
N HIS A 97 19.71 -43.05 -4.24
CA HIS A 97 20.84 -43.83 -3.74
C HIS A 97 20.51 -45.32 -3.84
N SER A 98 21.43 -46.00 -4.53
CA SER A 98 21.51 -47.44 -4.81
C SER A 98 21.72 -48.29 -3.57
#